data_AF-A0A0A3I2F9-F1
#
_entry.id   AF-A0A0A3I2F9-F1
#
_cell.length_a   1.000
_cell.length_b   1.000
_cell.length_c   1.000
_cell.angle_alpha   90.00
_cell.angle_beta   90.00
_cell.angle_gamma   90.00
#
_symmetry.space_group_name_H-M   'P 1'
#
loop_
_entity.id
_entity.type
_entity.pdbx_description
1 polymer ?
#
loop_
_entity_poly.entity_id
_entity_poly.type
_entity_poly.pdbx_seq_one_letter_code
_entity_poly.pdbx_strand_id
1 'polypeptide(L)'
;MDRKNLRNMRLKQTAVLNGLLLFVMILYFLITNFFIISFSQFFLVLGILVLIQGVFGLVKGDSTKSIFPILEKVAIYEKQKMGKEWYKQRKVSYIWSLVLSCILFLQSFTNRGYTGNVVQLDFKLMIIMTFVFLTMLNISLMIHNRKVDRSVSELDMKGYTWKSNIIAVAIGIVFAFVMIFFTIFYIMSGI
;
A
#
# COMPACT_ATOMS: atom_id res chain seq x y z
N MET A 1 -13.54 13.08 -20.76
CA MET A 1 -12.15 12.79 -21.18
C MET A 1 -12.19 11.77 -22.30
N ASP A 2 -11.49 11.99 -23.41
CA ASP A 2 -11.42 11.04 -24.52
C ASP A 2 -10.71 9.72 -24.10
N ARG A 3 -11.10 8.59 -24.72
CA ARG A 3 -10.60 7.24 -24.39
C ARG A 3 -9.09 7.13 -24.54
N LYS A 4 -8.49 7.74 -25.57
CA LYS A 4 -7.03 7.72 -25.79
C LYS A 4 -6.30 8.43 -24.66
N ASN A 5 -6.83 9.58 -24.25
CA ASN A 5 -6.27 10.37 -23.15
C ASN A 5 -6.40 9.65 -21.81
N LEU A 6 -7.55 9.00 -21.55
CA LEU A 6 -7.77 8.18 -20.35
C LEU A 6 -6.78 7.01 -20.28
N ARG A 7 -6.61 6.26 -21.38
CA ARG A 7 -5.64 5.16 -21.44
C ARG A 7 -4.21 5.62 -21.16
N ASN A 8 -3.79 6.75 -21.76
CA ASN A 8 -2.48 7.33 -21.50
C ASN A 8 -2.31 7.74 -20.03
N MET A 9 -3.35 8.32 -19.43
CA MET A 9 -3.34 8.70 -18.01
C MET A 9 -3.17 7.46 -17.11
N ARG A 10 -3.96 6.40 -17.34
CA ARG A 10 -3.86 5.15 -16.57
C ARG A 10 -2.51 4.47 -16.72
N LEU A 11 -1.93 4.44 -17.93
CA LEU A 11 -0.58 3.89 -18.15
C LEU A 11 0.48 4.65 -17.36
N LYS A 12 0.43 5.98 -17.37
CA LYS A 12 1.38 6.80 -16.60
C LYS A 12 1.18 6.65 -15.08
N GLN A 13 -0.07 6.50 -14.62
CA GLN A 13 -0.37 6.18 -13.22
C GLN A 13 0.29 4.86 -12.81
N THR A 14 0.08 3.79 -13.59
CA THR A 14 0.70 2.48 -13.35
C THR A 14 2.22 2.56 -13.34
N ALA A 15 2.82 3.26 -14.32
CA ALA A 15 4.27 3.42 -14.40
C ALA A 15 4.84 4.14 -13.18
N VAL A 16 4.21 5.24 -12.75
CA VAL A 16 4.67 5.99 -11.57
C VAL A 16 4.52 5.17 -10.29
N LEU A 17 3.39 4.47 -10.09
CA LEU A 17 3.18 3.67 -8.88
C LEU A 17 4.12 2.46 -8.81
N ASN A 18 4.33 1.75 -9.92
CA ASN A 18 5.30 0.66 -9.98
C ASN A 18 6.73 1.15 -9.78
N GLY A 19 7.10 2.28 -10.41
CA GLY A 19 8.42 2.88 -10.24
C GLY A 19 8.69 3.31 -8.80
N LEU A 20 7.70 3.93 -8.13
CA LEU A 20 7.80 4.29 -6.71
C LEU A 20 7.92 3.05 -5.82
N LEU A 21 7.14 2.00 -6.08
CA LEU A 21 7.24 0.75 -5.31
C LEU A 21 8.63 0.12 -5.46
N LEU A 22 9.15 0.00 -6.69
CA LEU A 22 10.49 -0.51 -6.94
C LEU A 22 11.56 0.33 -6.26
N PHE A 23 11.46 1.65 -6.35
CA PHE A 23 12.39 2.56 -5.69
C PHE A 23 12.42 2.35 -4.17
N VAL A 24 11.24 2.24 -3.54
CA VAL A 24 11.13 1.96 -2.10
C VAL A 24 11.70 0.58 -1.74
N MET A 25 11.44 -0.45 -2.55
CA MET A 25 11.99 -1.79 -2.31
C MET A 25 13.53 -1.82 -2.41
N ILE A 26 14.11 -1.10 -3.38
CA ILE A 26 15.56 -0.95 -3.51
C ILE A 26 16.14 -0.20 -2.31
N LEU A 27 15.54 0.92 -1.91
CA LEU A 27 16.00 1.64 -0.72
C LEU A 27 15.91 0.78 0.54
N TYR A 28 14.82 0.02 0.70
CA TYR A 28 14.65 -0.90 1.81
C TYR A 28 15.74 -1.99 1.84
N PHE A 29 16.09 -2.56 0.68
CA PHE A 29 17.19 -3.51 0.56
C PHE A 29 18.51 -2.92 1.02
N LEU A 30 18.86 -1.73 0.50
CA LEU A 30 20.12 -1.08 0.80
C LEU A 30 20.19 -0.75 2.29
N ILE A 31 19.12 -0.20 2.86
CA ILE A 31 19.08 0.14 4.29
C ILE A 31 19.29 -1.10 5.17
N THR A 32 18.63 -2.22 4.85
CA THR A 32 18.73 -3.45 5.67
C THR A 32 20.03 -4.22 5.48
N ASN A 33 20.73 -4.05 4.35
CA ASN A 33 21.99 -4.75 4.09
C ASN A 33 23.23 -3.94 4.53
N PHE A 34 23.16 -2.61 4.48
CA PHE A 34 24.28 -1.74 4.87
C PHE A 34 24.25 -1.31 6.34
N PHE A 35 23.08 -1.37 7.00
CA PHE A 35 22.94 -0.97 8.39
C PHE A 35 22.43 -2.14 9.24
N ILE A 36 23.02 -2.29 10.42
CA ILE A 36 22.55 -3.25 11.42
C ILE A 36 21.36 -2.60 12.15
N ILE A 37 20.16 -2.99 11.77
CA ILE A 37 18.91 -2.46 12.33
C ILE A 37 18.18 -3.58 13.05
N SER A 38 17.87 -3.39 14.33
CA SER A 38 17.03 -4.34 15.07
C SER A 38 15.59 -4.30 14.60
N PHE A 39 14.84 -5.40 14.72
CA PHE A 39 13.42 -5.43 14.38
C PHE A 39 12.61 -4.35 15.13
N SER A 40 12.96 -4.09 16.39
CA SER A 40 12.32 -3.03 17.19
C SER A 40 12.48 -1.66 16.53
N GLN A 41 13.72 -1.28 16.18
CA GLN A 41 14.01 -0.01 15.50
C GLN A 41 13.34 0.08 14.14
N PHE A 42 13.35 -1.01 13.36
CA PHE A 42 12.71 -1.06 12.06
C PHE A 42 11.20 -0.78 12.14
N PHE A 43 10.49 -1.49 13.03
CA PHE A 43 9.06 -1.29 13.22
C PHE A 43 8.73 0.08 13.82
N LEU A 44 9.60 0.63 14.68
CA LEU A 44 9.43 1.97 15.21
C LEU A 44 9.47 3.02 14.09
N VAL A 45 10.50 2.98 13.24
CA VAL A 45 10.67 3.93 12.13
C VAL A 45 9.52 3.81 11.13
N LEU A 46 9.16 2.58 10.74
CA LEU A 46 8.01 2.37 9.87
C LEU A 46 6.70 2.86 10.50
N GLY A 47 6.50 2.58 11.79
CA GLY A 47 5.34 3.05 12.53
C GLY A 47 5.21 4.57 12.50
N ILE A 48 6.32 5.30 12.70
CA ILE A 48 6.37 6.76 12.61
C ILE A 48 6.04 7.24 11.20
N LEU A 49 6.66 6.67 10.16
CA LEU A 49 6.42 7.07 8.76
C LEU A 49 4.95 6.87 8.38
N VAL A 50 4.36 5.73 8.73
CA VAL A 50 2.96 5.42 8.46
C VAL A 50 2.03 6.31 9.29
N LEU A 51 2.39 6.66 10.53
CA LEU A 51 1.64 7.61 11.35
C LEU A 51 1.58 8.98 10.68
N ILE A 52 2.74 9.52 10.29
CA ILE A 52 2.85 10.82 9.62
C ILE A 52 2.01 10.81 8.34
N GLN A 53 2.10 9.75 7.54
CA GLN A 53 1.30 9.59 6.33
C GLN A 53 -0.21 9.60 6.64
N GLY A 54 -0.66 8.87 7.66
CA GLY A 54 -2.06 8.81 8.08
C GLY A 54 -2.58 10.17 8.55
N VAL A 55 -1.84 10.83 9.46
CA VAL A 55 -2.20 12.16 10.00
C VAL A 55 -2.20 13.21 8.90
N PHE A 56 -1.12 13.31 8.11
CA PHE A 56 -1.04 14.27 7.01
C PHE A 56 -2.14 14.03 5.97
N GLY A 57 -2.46 12.78 5.70
CA GLY A 57 -3.57 12.38 4.84
C GLY A 57 -4.93 12.89 5.33
N LEU A 58 -5.22 12.73 6.62
CA LEU A 58 -6.45 13.24 7.23
C LEU A 58 -6.51 14.77 7.23
N VAL A 59 -5.40 15.44 7.58
CA VAL A 59 -5.30 16.91 7.57
C VAL A 59 -5.50 17.48 6.17
N LYS A 60 -4.96 16.81 5.14
CA LYS A 60 -5.11 17.21 3.74
C LYS A 60 -6.56 17.09 3.23
N GLY A 61 -7.39 16.28 3.90
CA GLY A 61 -8.82 16.16 3.64
C GLY A 61 -9.15 15.89 2.18
N ASP A 62 -9.93 16.78 1.59
CA ASP A 62 -10.48 16.66 0.24
C ASP A 62 -9.54 17.08 -0.91
N SER A 63 -8.30 17.47 -0.59
CA SER A 63 -7.37 17.98 -1.59
C SER A 63 -6.83 16.89 -2.53
N THR A 64 -6.90 17.15 -3.83
CA THR A 64 -6.34 16.29 -4.90
C THR A 64 -4.87 16.57 -5.20
N LYS A 65 -4.28 17.61 -4.59
CA LYS A 65 -2.91 18.04 -4.88
C LYS A 65 -1.93 16.88 -4.71
N SER A 66 -0.97 16.73 -5.61
CA SER A 66 0.07 15.70 -5.50
C SER A 66 1.42 16.26 -5.90
N ILE A 67 2.49 15.66 -5.37
CA ILE A 67 3.86 15.96 -5.82
C ILE A 67 4.03 15.53 -7.28
N PHE A 68 3.39 14.42 -7.68
CA PHE A 68 3.40 13.93 -9.05
C PHE A 68 2.18 14.42 -9.81
N PRO A 69 2.34 15.26 -10.86
CA PRO A 69 1.22 15.85 -11.59
C PRO A 69 0.25 14.82 -12.20
N ILE A 70 0.76 13.65 -12.58
CA ILE A 70 -0.09 12.58 -13.11
C ILE A 70 -1.04 12.01 -12.05
N LEU A 71 -0.58 11.87 -10.81
CA LEU A 71 -1.41 11.36 -9.71
C LEU A 71 -2.46 12.39 -9.31
N GLU A 72 -2.14 13.68 -9.39
CA GLU A 72 -3.13 14.74 -9.19
C GLU A 72 -4.20 14.72 -10.29
N LYS A 73 -3.82 14.58 -11.56
CA LYS A 73 -4.78 14.43 -12.67
C LYS A 73 -5.72 13.25 -12.47
N VAL A 74 -5.18 12.11 -12.04
CA VAL A 74 -5.99 10.94 -11.69
C VAL A 74 -6.92 11.25 -10.52
N ALA A 75 -6.42 11.85 -9.45
CA ALA A 75 -7.22 12.18 -8.27
C ALA A 75 -8.38 13.12 -8.59
N ILE A 76 -8.17 14.12 -9.46
CA ILE A 76 -9.23 15.01 -9.95
C ILE A 76 -10.28 14.21 -10.72
N TYR A 77 -9.85 13.35 -11.64
CA TYR A 77 -10.75 12.51 -12.43
C TYR A 77 -11.58 11.55 -11.56
N GLU A 78 -10.94 10.85 -10.62
CA GLU A 78 -11.61 9.91 -9.72
C GLU A 78 -12.57 10.62 -8.77
N LYS A 79 -12.19 11.80 -8.25
CA LYS A 79 -13.06 12.62 -7.41
C LYS A 79 -14.32 13.05 -8.16
N GLN A 80 -14.21 13.45 -9.43
CA GLN A 80 -15.36 13.79 -10.28
C GLN A 80 -16.29 12.58 -10.54
N LYS A 81 -15.73 11.37 -10.64
CA LYS A 81 -16.51 10.16 -10.93
C LYS A 81 -17.18 9.54 -9.71
N MET A 82 -16.54 9.64 -8.56
CA MET A 82 -16.97 8.96 -7.33
C MET A 82 -17.68 9.88 -6.34
N GLY A 83 -17.53 11.20 -6.49
CA GLY A 83 -18.13 12.19 -5.60
C GLY A 83 -17.77 11.94 -4.14
N LYS A 84 -18.79 11.83 -3.27
CA LYS A 84 -18.62 11.61 -1.82
C LYS A 84 -17.89 10.29 -1.48
N GLU A 85 -17.97 9.28 -2.34
CA GLU A 85 -17.30 8.00 -2.10
C GLU A 85 -15.78 8.10 -2.23
N TRP A 86 -15.28 9.05 -3.04
CA TRP A 86 -13.84 9.32 -3.11
C TRP A 86 -13.28 9.76 -1.75
N TYR A 87 -13.97 10.68 -1.07
CA TYR A 87 -13.57 11.14 0.25
C TYR A 87 -13.62 10.02 1.29
N LYS A 88 -14.69 9.21 1.29
CA LYS A 88 -14.81 8.04 2.17
C LYS A 88 -13.66 7.06 1.96
N GLN A 89 -13.34 6.72 0.71
CA GLN A 89 -12.25 5.81 0.39
C GLN A 89 -10.91 6.32 0.93
N ARG A 90 -10.60 7.61 0.71
CA ARG A 90 -9.36 8.21 1.23
C ARG A 90 -9.33 8.26 2.75
N LYS A 91 -10.42 8.68 3.39
CA LYS A 91 -10.52 8.71 4.85
C LYS A 91 -10.30 7.32 5.46
N VAL A 92 -10.94 6.30 4.91
CA VAL A 92 -10.76 4.90 5.35
C VAL A 92 -9.31 4.46 5.15
N SER A 93 -8.68 4.79 4.02
CA SER A 93 -7.26 4.47 3.78
C SER A 93 -6.35 5.09 4.84
N TYR A 94 -6.59 6.34 5.24
CA TYR A 94 -5.77 6.99 6.27
C TYR A 94 -6.05 6.46 7.67
N ILE A 95 -7.29 6.10 7.98
CA ILE A 95 -7.62 5.42 9.24
C ILE A 95 -6.88 4.07 9.31
N TRP A 96 -6.83 3.32 8.21
CA TRP A 96 -6.03 2.08 8.17
C TRP A 96 -4.54 2.33 8.33
N SER A 97 -3.99 3.44 7.82
CA SER A 97 -2.61 3.83 8.13
C SER A 97 -2.41 4.05 9.63
N LEU A 98 -3.34 4.72 10.32
CA LEU A 98 -3.26 4.89 11.78
C LEU A 98 -3.31 3.55 12.51
N VAL A 99 -4.22 2.66 12.13
CA VAL A 99 -4.32 1.31 12.72
C VAL A 99 -3.04 0.53 12.49
N LEU A 100 -2.49 0.54 11.27
CA LEU A 100 -1.24 -0.12 10.94
C LEU A 100 -0.07 0.45 11.74
N SER A 101 -0.01 1.76 11.93
CA SER A 101 0.99 2.40 12.77
C SER A 101 0.93 1.93 14.23
N CYS A 102 -0.26 1.83 14.81
CA CYS A 102 -0.43 1.24 16.15
C CYS A 102 0.07 -0.21 16.23
N ILE A 103 -0.22 -1.02 15.21
CA ILE A 103 0.26 -2.41 15.12
C ILE A 103 1.80 -2.42 15.04
N LEU A 104 2.41 -1.55 14.23
CA LEU A 104 3.86 -1.45 14.12
C LEU A 104 4.52 -0.99 15.42
N PHE A 105 3.92 -0.06 16.17
CA PHE A 105 4.42 0.30 17.50
C PHE A 105 4.33 -0.85 18.51
N LEU A 106 3.25 -1.64 18.45
CA LEU A 106 3.13 -2.84 19.26
C LEU A 106 4.22 -3.87 18.90
N GLN A 107 4.51 -4.06 17.60
CA GLN A 107 5.61 -4.90 17.14
C GLN A 107 6.97 -4.38 17.60
N SER A 108 7.19 -3.06 17.54
CA SER A 108 8.40 -2.44 18.06
C SER A 108 8.57 -2.69 19.56
N PHE A 109 7.50 -2.51 20.34
CA PHE A 109 7.51 -2.68 21.79
C PHE A 109 7.79 -4.14 22.19
N THR A 110 7.09 -5.09 21.57
CA THR A 110 7.27 -6.53 21.83
C THR A 110 8.66 -7.04 21.44
N ASN A 111 9.30 -6.43 20.43
CA ASN A 111 10.64 -6.82 19.99
C ASN A 111 11.79 -6.11 20.74
N ARG A 112 11.52 -5.18 21.66
CA ARG A 112 12.56 -4.33 22.31
C ARG A 112 13.58 -5.12 23.15
N GLY A 113 13.20 -6.29 23.68
CA GLY A 113 14.05 -7.13 24.53
C GLY A 113 14.91 -8.14 23.78
N TYR A 114 14.71 -8.32 22.47
CA TYR A 114 15.42 -9.33 21.68
C TYR A 114 16.63 -8.73 20.97
N THR A 115 17.79 -8.73 21.64
CA THR A 115 19.03 -8.10 21.16
C THR A 115 19.67 -8.78 19.95
N GLY A 116 19.29 -10.03 19.64
CA GLY A 116 19.80 -10.80 18.48
C GLY A 116 18.98 -10.69 17.20
N ASN A 117 17.79 -10.06 17.25
CA ASN A 117 16.89 -9.99 16.09
C ASN A 117 17.26 -8.77 15.24
N VAL A 118 18.17 -8.96 14.28
CA VAL A 118 18.52 -7.98 13.25
C VAL A 118 17.66 -8.24 12.00
N VAL A 119 17.17 -7.18 11.39
CA VAL A 119 16.48 -7.27 10.10
C VAL A 119 17.53 -7.53 9.01
N GLN A 120 17.74 -8.80 8.69
CA GLN A 120 18.51 -9.23 7.53
C GLN A 120 17.57 -9.95 6.58
N LEU A 121 17.55 -9.50 5.34
CA LEU A 121 16.72 -10.10 4.30
C LEU A 121 17.58 -10.83 3.29
N ASP A 122 17.24 -12.10 3.06
CA ASP A 122 17.74 -12.81 1.89
C ASP A 122 17.28 -12.10 0.62
N PHE A 123 18.24 -11.86 -0.28
CA PHE A 123 18.01 -11.29 -1.60
C PHE A 123 16.95 -12.07 -2.38
N LYS A 124 16.93 -13.41 -2.30
CA LYS A 124 15.92 -14.23 -2.98
C LYS A 124 14.52 -13.95 -2.45
N LEU A 125 14.37 -13.94 -1.12
CA LEU A 125 13.10 -13.63 -0.46
C LEU A 125 12.61 -12.23 -0.83
N MET A 126 13.52 -11.24 -0.89
CA MET A 126 13.17 -9.88 -1.28
C MET A 126 12.70 -9.77 -2.73
N ILE A 127 13.33 -10.47 -3.67
CA ILE A 127 12.86 -10.51 -5.06
C ILE A 127 11.44 -11.07 -5.13
N ILE A 128 11.19 -12.19 -4.44
CA ILE A 128 9.86 -12.81 -4.38
C ILE A 128 8.83 -11.81 -3.83
N MET A 129 9.14 -11.16 -2.70
CA MET A 129 8.26 -10.15 -2.10
C MET A 129 7.99 -8.96 -3.03
N THR A 130 9.01 -8.52 -3.78
CA THR A 130 8.87 -7.43 -4.75
C THR A 130 7.90 -7.81 -5.87
N PHE A 131 8.02 -9.02 -6.43
CA PHE A 131 7.10 -9.51 -7.45
C PHE A 131 5.68 -9.66 -6.93
N VAL A 132 5.51 -10.19 -5.71
CA VAL A 132 4.20 -10.31 -5.05
C VAL A 132 3.55 -8.93 -4.90
N PHE A 133 4.26 -7.95 -4.36
CA PHE A 133 3.73 -6.60 -4.17
C PHE A 133 3.41 -5.90 -5.50
N LEU A 134 4.26 -6.05 -6.52
CA LEU A 134 3.96 -5.52 -7.86
C LEU A 134 2.68 -6.15 -8.42
N THR A 135 2.54 -7.47 -8.35
CA THR A 135 1.34 -8.16 -8.84
C THR A 135 0.09 -7.69 -8.08
N MET A 136 0.14 -7.61 -6.75
CA MET A 136 -0.98 -7.12 -5.94
C MET A 136 -1.36 -5.68 -6.27
N LEU A 137 -0.36 -4.78 -6.40
CA LEU A 137 -0.57 -3.39 -6.77
C LEU A 137 -1.24 -3.26 -8.15
N ASN A 138 -0.75 -3.98 -9.14
CA ASN A 138 -1.28 -3.93 -10.51
C ASN A 138 -2.68 -4.54 -10.62
N ILE A 139 -2.97 -5.65 -9.92
CA ILE A 139 -4.31 -6.23 -9.86
C ILE A 139 -5.29 -5.26 -9.20
N SER A 140 -4.93 -4.70 -8.04
CA SER A 140 -5.74 -3.73 -7.31
C SER A 140 -6.05 -2.50 -8.17
N LEU A 141 -5.03 -1.94 -8.82
CA LEU A 141 -5.16 -0.81 -9.73
C LEU A 141 -6.04 -1.13 -10.94
N MET A 142 -5.89 -2.32 -11.54
CA MET A 142 -6.72 -2.76 -12.65
C MET A 142 -8.20 -2.86 -12.25
N ILE A 143 -8.49 -3.47 -11.10
CA ILE A 143 -9.87 -3.63 -10.60
C ILE A 143 -10.48 -2.26 -10.32
N HIS A 144 -9.75 -1.39 -9.62
CA HIS A 144 -10.20 -0.04 -9.29
C HIS A 144 -10.45 0.79 -10.56
N ASN A 145 -9.48 0.84 -11.48
CA ASN A 145 -9.60 1.60 -12.73
C ASN A 145 -10.78 1.10 -13.57
N ARG A 146 -10.96 -0.22 -13.70
CA ARG A 146 -12.12 -0.78 -14.42
C ARG A 146 -13.43 -0.38 -13.78
N LYS A 147 -13.50 -0.31 -12.45
CA LYS A 147 -14.72 0.07 -11.72
C LYS A 147 -15.02 1.57 -11.88
N VAL A 148 -14.01 2.43 -11.78
CA VAL A 148 -14.15 3.89 -11.93
C VAL A 148 -14.41 4.31 -13.36
N ASP A 149 -13.69 3.74 -14.32
CA ASP A 149 -13.80 4.15 -15.72
C ASP A 149 -15.13 3.70 -16.35
N ARG A 150 -15.78 2.67 -15.79
CA ARG A 150 -17.09 2.16 -16.23
C ARG A 150 -18.29 2.83 -15.55
N SER A 151 -18.11 3.55 -14.44
CA SER A 151 -19.25 4.23 -13.81
C SER A 151 -19.75 5.38 -14.68
N VAL A 152 -21.06 5.44 -14.86
CA VAL A 152 -21.72 6.51 -15.61
C VAL A 152 -22.14 7.62 -14.67
N SER A 153 -22.50 7.28 -13.43
CA SER A 153 -22.95 8.22 -12.40
C SER A 153 -22.28 7.98 -11.04
N GLU A 154 -22.37 8.98 -10.15
CA GLU A 154 -21.97 8.82 -8.74
C GLU A 154 -22.80 7.75 -8.01
N LEU A 155 -24.05 7.52 -8.42
CA LEU A 155 -24.92 6.51 -7.83
C LEU A 155 -24.36 5.10 -8.01
N ASP A 156 -23.65 4.83 -9.10
CA ASP A 156 -22.99 3.55 -9.38
C ASP A 156 -21.87 3.22 -8.37
N MET A 157 -21.41 4.24 -7.64
CA MET A 157 -20.35 4.16 -6.64
C MET A 157 -20.89 4.07 -5.21
N LYS A 158 -22.20 4.22 -4.98
CA LYS A 158 -22.77 4.21 -3.64
C LYS A 158 -22.41 2.91 -2.89
N GLY A 159 -21.74 3.06 -1.75
CA GLY A 159 -21.30 1.93 -0.92
C GLY A 159 -20.13 1.12 -1.48
N TYR A 160 -19.50 1.58 -2.58
CA TYR A 160 -18.30 0.96 -3.15
C TYR A 160 -17.18 0.86 -2.12
N THR A 161 -16.93 1.93 -1.36
CA THR A 161 -15.86 1.98 -0.36
C THR A 161 -15.96 0.84 0.65
N TRP A 162 -17.16 0.64 1.20
CA TRP A 162 -17.40 -0.39 2.21
C TRP A 162 -17.20 -1.80 1.66
N LYS A 163 -17.77 -2.08 0.48
CA LYS A 163 -17.63 -3.38 -0.19
C LYS A 163 -16.16 -3.67 -0.53
N SER A 164 -15.46 -2.69 -1.09
CA SER A 164 -14.04 -2.84 -1.43
C SER A 164 -13.18 -3.06 -0.19
N ASN A 165 -13.51 -2.40 0.93
CA ASN A 165 -12.78 -2.56 2.18
C ASN A 165 -12.94 -3.95 2.79
N ILE A 166 -14.17 -4.50 2.79
CA ILE A 166 -14.40 -5.88 3.26
C ILE A 166 -13.63 -6.88 2.40
N ILE A 167 -13.67 -6.73 1.08
CA ILE A 167 -12.93 -7.60 0.16
C ILE A 167 -11.43 -7.50 0.42
N ALA A 168 -10.90 -6.28 0.62
CA ALA A 168 -9.48 -6.08 0.93
C ALA A 168 -9.07 -6.74 2.25
N VAL A 169 -9.89 -6.64 3.30
CA VAL A 169 -9.64 -7.32 4.58
C VAL A 169 -9.65 -8.83 4.41
N ALA A 170 -10.64 -9.39 3.70
CA ALA A 170 -10.71 -10.83 3.44
C ALA A 170 -9.49 -11.35 2.69
N ILE A 171 -9.08 -10.65 1.62
CA ILE A 171 -7.86 -10.97 0.86
C ILE A 171 -6.62 -10.85 1.75
N GLY A 172 -6.54 -9.81 2.58
CA GLY A 172 -5.42 -9.60 3.50
C GLY A 172 -5.28 -10.72 4.53
N ILE A 173 -6.39 -11.23 5.07
CA ILE A 173 -6.39 -12.38 5.98
C ILE A 173 -5.89 -13.64 5.28
N VAL A 174 -6.42 -13.93 4.08
CA VAL A 174 -5.96 -15.09 3.28
C VAL A 174 -4.47 -14.96 2.97
N PHE A 175 -4.03 -13.77 2.56
CA PHE A 175 -2.62 -13.51 2.29
C PHE A 175 -1.74 -13.71 3.53
N ALA A 176 -2.18 -13.26 4.71
CA ALA A 176 -1.45 -13.49 5.96
C ALA A 176 -1.28 -14.98 6.27
N PHE A 177 -2.32 -15.79 6.10
CA PHE A 177 -2.23 -17.24 6.26
C PHE A 177 -1.26 -17.88 5.27
N VAL A 178 -1.30 -17.48 4.00
CA VAL A 178 -0.37 -17.96 2.97
C VAL A 178 1.06 -17.61 3.35
N MET A 179 1.32 -16.37 3.80
CA MET A 179 2.65 -15.94 4.23
C MET A 179 3.14 -16.74 5.45
N ILE A 180 2.29 -16.97 6.45
CA ILE A 180 2.66 -17.78 7.62
C ILE A 180 3.04 -19.20 7.20
N PHE A 181 2.21 -19.86 6.38
CA PHE A 181 2.49 -21.20 5.86
C PHE A 181 3.79 -21.24 5.06
N PHE A 182 3.99 -20.26 4.16
CA PHE A 182 5.19 -20.17 3.35
C PHE A 182 6.43 -19.96 4.21
N THR A 183 6.38 -19.09 5.23
CA THR A 183 7.49 -18.87 6.15
C THR A 183 7.83 -20.11 6.96
N ILE A 184 6.83 -20.82 7.50
CA ILE A 184 7.05 -22.08 8.23
C ILE A 184 7.69 -23.11 7.30
N PHE A 185 7.16 -23.28 6.10
CA PHE A 185 7.71 -24.21 5.11
C PHE A 185 9.15 -23.85 4.71
N TYR A 186 9.42 -22.57 4.45
CA TYR A 186 10.75 -22.06 4.13
C TYR A 186 11.76 -22.42 5.24
N ILE A 187 11.43 -22.12 6.51
CA ILE A 187 12.27 -22.46 7.67
C ILE A 187 12.47 -23.97 7.78
N MET A 188 11.42 -24.78 7.63
CA MET A 188 11.51 -26.24 7.72
C MET A 188 12.29 -26.88 6.57
N SER A 189 12.26 -26.27 5.39
CA SER A 189 12.95 -26.80 4.21
C SER A 189 14.47 -26.63 4.25
N GLY A 190 14.99 -25.80 5.17
CA GLY A 190 16.44 -25.55 5.31
C GLY A 190 17.06 -24.86 4.09
N ILE A 191 16.23 -24.24 3.24
CA ILE A 191 16.62 -23.44 2.07
C ILE A 191 16.81 -21.98 2.46
#